data_AF-A0A952PKN3-F1
#
_entry.id   AF-A0A952PKN3-F1
#
_cell.length_a   1.000
_cell.length_b   1.000
_cell.length_c   1.000
_cell.angle_alpha   90.00
_cell.angle_beta   90.00
_cell.angle_gamma   90.00
#
_symmetry.space_group_name_H-M   'P 1'
#
loop_
_entity.id
_entity.type
_entity.pdbx_description
1 polymer ?
#
loop_
_entity_poly.entity_id
_entity_poly.type
_entity_poly.pdbx_seq_one_letter_code
_entity_poly.pdbx_strand_id
1 'polypeptide(L)'
;MKTALFTSAITSLLLAGSCFAASPVTNRSSLNEAESEYVRARKAEADGLLEGARNAYFNAVGYALQASPDEAFRRSMTLGGEPLSNVARRALALQKQLLDKEIAAPSGKMAVRSLTGEMQRMYKTMQVLEPENPTWIYLDAVMVANQRNYIKATGLLRRCSNMPSGSPEVKNKARVLMAHIKPAYDQQRAWFDEDLKKLRAAEKEWAKRPVQWVDFSSGNSFYTPSESSSSGGESSSSAVPSWERQAQNAERNGDYAAADRFRSGSSSMSDGQKYWGN
;
A
#
# COMPACT_ATOMS: atom_id res chain seq x y z
N MET A 1 44.49 -38.81 36.26
CA MET A 1 43.02 -38.62 36.30
C MET A 1 42.76 -37.24 36.89
N LYS A 2 42.60 -36.23 36.03
CA LYS A 2 41.32 -35.56 35.70
C LYS A 2 40.61 -34.89 36.90
N THR A 3 41.01 -33.63 37.12
CA THR A 3 40.16 -32.42 37.32
C THR A 3 39.04 -32.45 38.35
N ALA A 4 39.24 -31.70 39.43
CA ALA A 4 38.20 -30.94 40.12
C ALA A 4 38.79 -29.57 40.49
N LEU A 5 37.91 -28.57 40.63
CA LEU A 5 38.12 -27.16 40.97
C LEU A 5 38.25 -26.20 39.77
N PHE A 6 37.08 -25.84 39.23
CA PHE A 6 36.85 -24.56 38.57
C PHE A 6 35.52 -23.99 39.07
N THR A 7 35.56 -23.24 40.16
CA THR A 7 34.44 -22.41 40.62
C THR A 7 34.98 -21.14 41.29
N SER A 8 35.34 -20.15 40.48
CA SER A 8 35.38 -18.74 40.90
C SER A 8 35.55 -17.83 39.68
N ALA A 9 34.45 -17.53 39.00
CA ALA A 9 34.36 -16.40 38.06
C ALA A 9 32.89 -16.08 37.77
N ILE A 10 32.14 -15.67 38.79
CA ILE A 10 30.87 -14.95 38.59
C ILE A 10 31.13 -13.52 39.03
N THR A 11 31.48 -12.68 38.07
CA THR A 11 31.15 -11.24 37.98
C THR A 11 31.96 -10.67 36.82
N SER A 12 31.30 -9.90 35.95
CA SER A 12 31.84 -9.15 34.81
C SER A 12 31.62 -9.79 33.44
N LEU A 13 30.39 -9.76 32.91
CA LEU A 13 30.15 -9.44 31.49
C LEU A 13 28.65 -9.22 31.18
N LEU A 14 28.06 -8.14 31.69
CA LEU A 14 26.81 -7.59 31.11
C LEU A 14 26.89 -6.06 31.14
N LEU A 15 27.90 -5.53 30.46
CA LEU A 15 27.94 -4.13 30.04
C LEU A 15 28.34 -4.13 28.55
N ALA A 16 27.38 -4.47 27.70
CA ALA A 16 27.52 -4.36 26.26
C ALA A 16 26.28 -3.64 25.71
N GLY A 17 26.49 -2.37 25.35
CA GLY A 17 25.71 -1.68 24.33
C GLY A 17 24.30 -1.28 24.74
N SER A 18 24.17 -0.30 25.64
CA SER A 18 23.07 0.66 25.52
C SER A 18 23.30 1.46 24.24
N CYS A 19 22.89 0.88 23.11
CA CYS A 19 22.67 1.63 21.90
C CYS A 19 21.64 2.69 22.26
N PHE A 20 22.04 3.96 22.25
CA PHE A 20 21.12 5.08 22.16
C PHE A 20 20.39 4.95 20.82
N ALA A 21 19.38 4.08 20.78
CA ALA A 21 18.35 4.16 19.78
C ALA A 21 17.67 5.50 20.03
N ALA A 22 17.93 6.48 19.16
CA ALA A 22 17.15 7.71 19.14
C ALA A 22 15.69 7.29 19.21
N SER A 23 14.97 7.72 20.25
CA SER A 23 13.55 7.45 20.37
C SER A 23 12.90 7.84 19.05
N PRO A 24 12.07 6.96 18.45
CA PRO A 24 11.48 7.25 17.14
C PRO A 24 10.85 8.64 17.22
N VAL A 25 11.27 9.54 16.33
CA VAL A 25 10.77 10.91 16.29
C VAL A 25 9.30 10.82 15.92
N THR A 26 8.44 10.84 16.94
CA THR A 26 6.99 10.86 16.77
C THR A 26 6.59 12.21 16.20
N ASN A 27 5.92 12.21 15.05
CA ASN A 27 5.37 13.43 14.48
C ASN A 27 4.14 13.88 15.28
N ARG A 28 4.34 14.86 16.17
CA ARG A 28 3.28 15.38 17.04
C ARG A 28 2.14 16.03 16.27
N SER A 29 2.38 16.60 15.08
CA SER A 29 1.31 17.21 14.28
C SER A 29 0.32 16.15 13.81
N SER A 30 0.83 15.02 13.30
CA SER A 30 0.00 13.89 12.86
C SER A 30 -0.80 13.28 14.02
N LEU A 31 -0.26 13.23 15.24
CA LEU A 31 -1.02 12.77 16.41
C LEU A 31 -2.16 13.73 16.78
N ASN A 32 -1.92 15.04 16.72
CA ASN A 32 -2.96 16.03 16.98
C ASN A 32 -4.07 15.96 15.93
N GLU A 33 -3.72 15.77 14.65
CA GLU A 33 -4.68 15.54 13.57
C GLU A 33 -5.46 14.24 13.78
N ALA A 34 -4.79 13.17 14.21
CA ALA A 34 -5.44 11.90 14.51
C ALA A 34 -6.48 12.03 15.64
N GLU A 35 -6.13 12.73 16.73
CA GLU A 35 -7.05 12.99 17.84
C GLU A 35 -8.23 13.88 17.42
N SER A 36 -7.97 14.93 16.64
CA SER A 36 -9.02 15.80 16.09
C SER A 36 -10.03 15.00 15.24
N GLU A 37 -9.53 14.16 14.33
CA GLU A 37 -10.38 13.32 13.49
C GLU A 37 -11.08 12.23 14.30
N TYR A 38 -10.48 11.70 15.37
CA TYR A 38 -11.14 10.77 16.28
C TYR A 38 -12.34 11.44 16.99
N VAL A 39 -12.16 12.66 17.54
CA VAL A 39 -13.25 13.42 18.17
C VAL A 39 -14.36 13.70 17.17
N ARG A 40 -14.00 14.10 15.95
CA ARG A 40 -14.96 14.29 14.85
C ARG A 40 -15.72 13.02 14.52
N ALA A 41 -15.04 11.87 14.49
CA ALA A 41 -15.65 10.57 14.22
C ALA A 41 -16.66 10.19 15.31
N ARG A 42 -16.31 10.38 16.59
CA ARG A 42 -17.22 10.13 17.73
C ARG A 42 -18.46 10.99 17.66
N LYS A 43 -18.32 12.28 17.33
CA LYS A 43 -19.45 13.19 17.15
C LYS A 43 -20.35 12.74 15.99
N ALA A 44 -19.76 12.48 14.81
CA ALA A 44 -20.51 12.03 13.64
C ALA A 44 -21.22 10.69 13.88
N GLU A 45 -20.61 9.77 14.64
CA GLU A 45 -21.23 8.50 15.04
C GLU A 45 -22.42 8.73 15.98
N ALA A 46 -22.30 9.63 16.96
CA ALA A 46 -23.39 10.02 17.86
C ALA A 46 -24.55 10.69 17.11
N ASP A 47 -24.24 11.49 16.09
CA ASP A 47 -25.21 12.15 15.22
C ASP A 47 -25.82 11.19 14.16
N GLY A 48 -25.41 9.93 14.12
CA GLY A 48 -25.90 8.92 13.17
C GLY A 48 -25.37 9.08 11.74
N LEU A 49 -24.39 9.95 11.51
CA LEU A 49 -23.78 10.24 10.21
C LEU A 49 -22.72 9.18 9.86
N LEU A 50 -23.18 7.99 9.46
CA LEU A 50 -22.31 6.82 9.26
C LEU A 50 -21.14 7.04 8.30
N GLU A 51 -21.39 7.68 7.14
CA GLU A 51 -20.34 7.96 6.14
C GLU A 51 -19.30 8.93 6.69
N GLY A 52 -19.75 10.01 7.34
CA GLY A 52 -18.88 11.00 7.97
C GLY A 52 -18.03 10.38 9.09
N ALA A 53 -18.66 9.56 9.94
CA ALA A 53 -17.97 8.84 11.02
C ALA A 53 -16.93 7.86 10.46
N ARG A 54 -17.29 7.07 9.44
CA ARG A 54 -16.40 6.12 8.77
C ARG A 54 -15.17 6.81 8.17
N ASN A 55 -15.36 7.92 7.47
CA ASN A 55 -14.27 8.69 6.88
C ASN A 55 -13.35 9.26 7.96
N ALA A 56 -13.92 9.89 9.00
CA ALA A 56 -13.16 10.47 10.09
C ALA A 56 -12.35 9.43 10.87
N TYR A 57 -12.92 8.23 11.13
CA TYR A 57 -12.16 7.16 11.76
C TYR A 57 -10.99 6.66 10.91
N PHE A 58 -11.15 6.56 9.58
CA PHE A 58 -10.03 6.18 8.72
C PHE A 58 -8.95 7.24 8.65
N ASN A 59 -9.32 8.52 8.62
CA ASN A 59 -8.37 9.61 8.71
C ASN A 59 -7.61 9.56 10.02
N ALA A 60 -8.31 9.40 11.15
CA ALA A 60 -7.72 9.26 12.47
C ALA A 60 -6.68 8.12 12.51
N VAL A 61 -7.05 6.93 12.02
CA VAL A 61 -6.13 5.79 11.94
C VAL A 61 -4.96 6.07 11.00
N GLY A 62 -5.21 6.70 9.84
CA GLY A 62 -4.19 7.05 8.86
C GLY A 62 -3.14 7.99 9.43
N TYR A 63 -3.56 9.10 10.04
CA TYR A 63 -2.66 10.07 10.68
C TYR A 63 -1.88 9.44 11.83
N ALA A 64 -2.54 8.63 12.65
CA ALA A 64 -1.90 7.95 13.76
C ALA A 64 -0.80 6.98 13.28
N LEU A 65 -1.03 6.23 12.20
CA LEU A 65 -0.02 5.34 11.62
C LEU A 65 1.13 6.10 10.96
N GLN A 66 0.89 7.29 10.42
CA GLN A 66 1.93 8.15 9.85
C GLN A 66 2.79 8.83 10.92
N ALA A 67 2.26 8.98 12.14
CA ALA A 67 2.97 9.66 13.23
C ALA A 67 4.28 8.98 13.65
N SER A 68 4.41 7.66 13.43
CA SER A 68 5.65 6.94 13.70
C SER A 68 5.81 5.77 12.74
N PRO A 69 7.02 5.50 12.22
CA PRO A 69 7.31 4.29 11.46
C PRO A 69 7.43 3.04 12.35
N ASP A 70 7.60 3.20 13.66
CA ASP A 70 7.80 2.08 14.59
C ASP A 70 6.50 1.29 14.80
N GLU A 71 6.56 0.00 14.48
CA GLU A 71 5.42 -0.91 14.65
C GLU A 71 5.06 -1.15 16.12
N ALA A 72 6.05 -1.18 17.02
CA ALA A 72 5.77 -1.38 18.44
C ALA A 72 4.96 -0.19 18.99
N PHE A 73 5.39 1.04 18.67
CA PHE A 73 4.66 2.25 19.00
C PHE A 73 3.22 2.24 18.46
N ARG A 74 3.03 1.91 17.17
CA ARG A 74 1.71 1.85 16.53
C ARG A 74 0.75 0.89 17.23
N ARG A 75 1.24 -0.24 17.73
CA ARG A 75 0.44 -1.25 18.45
C ARG A 75 0.02 -0.79 19.85
N SER A 76 0.85 0.00 20.52
CA SER A 76 0.56 0.55 21.86
C SER A 76 -0.22 1.86 21.85
N MET A 77 -0.40 2.47 20.68
CA MET A 77 -1.00 3.80 20.56
C MET A 77 -2.50 3.78 20.88
N THR A 78 -2.96 4.87 21.49
CA THR A 78 -4.36 5.11 21.83
C THR A 78 -4.82 6.44 21.26
N LEU A 79 -6.09 6.55 20.88
CA LEU A 79 -6.75 7.82 20.55
C LEU A 79 -7.96 8.00 21.46
N GLY A 80 -8.05 9.14 22.14
CA GLY A 80 -9.11 9.43 23.11
C GLY A 80 -9.29 8.35 24.19
N GLY A 81 -8.19 7.71 24.60
CA GLY A 81 -8.18 6.62 25.58
C GLY A 81 -8.54 5.24 25.04
N GLU A 82 -8.94 5.11 23.76
CA GLU A 82 -9.19 3.82 23.12
C GLU A 82 -7.94 3.32 22.37
N PRO A 83 -7.58 2.02 22.44
CA PRO A 83 -6.52 1.45 21.60
C PRO A 83 -6.79 1.69 20.12
N LEU A 84 -5.74 2.01 19.34
CA LEU A 84 -5.88 2.29 17.91
C LEU A 84 -6.56 1.14 17.15
N SER A 85 -6.31 -0.10 17.56
CA SER A 85 -6.96 -1.29 17.00
C SER A 85 -8.49 -1.26 17.18
N ASN A 86 -9.00 -0.74 18.30
CA ASN A 86 -10.44 -0.58 18.53
C ASN A 86 -11.03 0.52 17.65
N VAL A 87 -10.32 1.64 17.50
CA VAL A 87 -10.71 2.72 16.58
C VAL A 87 -10.82 2.18 15.14
N ALA A 88 -9.84 1.40 14.70
CA ALA A 88 -9.85 0.76 13.39
C ALA A 88 -10.96 -0.29 13.24
N ARG A 89 -11.29 -1.04 14.30
CA ARG A 89 -12.45 -1.97 14.32
C ARG A 89 -13.78 -1.24 14.18
N ARG A 90 -13.97 -0.08 14.84
CA ARG A 90 -15.16 0.76 14.67
C ARG A 90 -15.30 1.23 13.21
N ALA A 91 -14.20 1.71 12.63
CA ALA A 91 -14.15 2.10 11.22
C ALA A 91 -14.57 0.96 10.27
N LEU A 92 -14.05 -0.25 10.52
CA LEU A 92 -14.43 -1.47 9.79
C LEU A 92 -15.90 -1.84 9.96
N ALA A 93 -16.45 -1.72 11.17
CA ALA A 93 -17.85 -2.01 11.44
C ALA A 93 -18.77 -1.06 10.66
N LEU A 94 -18.47 0.24 10.67
CA LEU A 94 -19.21 1.24 9.89
C LEU A 94 -19.08 0.99 8.39
N GLN A 95 -17.88 0.67 7.90
CA GLN A 95 -17.65 0.31 6.50
C GLN A 95 -18.49 -0.90 6.08
N LYS A 96 -18.56 -1.93 6.93
CA LYS A 96 -19.39 -3.11 6.70
C LYS A 96 -20.86 -2.75 6.63
N GLN A 97 -21.36 -1.92 7.55
CA GLN A 97 -22.75 -1.45 7.53
C GLN A 97 -23.08 -0.68 6.24
N LEU A 98 -22.17 0.18 5.76
CA LEU A 98 -22.35 0.90 4.50
C LEU A 98 -22.34 -0.05 3.29
N LEU A 99 -21.44 -1.03 3.28
CA LEU A 99 -21.40 -2.07 2.24
C LEU A 99 -22.69 -2.89 2.22
N ASP A 100 -23.15 -3.36 3.37
CA ASP A 100 -24.36 -4.17 3.50
C ASP A 100 -25.60 -3.36 3.04
N LYS A 101 -25.66 -2.06 3.36
CA LYS A 101 -26.69 -1.14 2.86
C LYS A 101 -26.67 -0.99 1.34
N GLU A 102 -25.50 -0.77 0.76
CA GLU A 102 -25.36 -0.57 -0.69
C GLU A 102 -25.63 -1.86 -1.48
N ILE A 103 -25.34 -3.04 -0.89
CA ILE A 103 -25.71 -4.33 -1.49
C ILE A 103 -27.22 -4.55 -1.44
N ALA A 104 -27.85 -4.26 -0.30
CA ALA A 104 -29.29 -4.47 -0.11
C ALA A 104 -30.15 -3.49 -0.92
N ALA A 105 -29.72 -2.23 -0.99
CA ALA A 105 -30.40 -1.16 -1.71
C ALA A 105 -29.36 -0.30 -2.45
N PRO A 106 -28.98 -0.68 -3.68
CA PRO A 106 -27.97 0.05 -4.46
C PRO A 106 -28.41 1.49 -4.70
N SER A 107 -27.70 2.43 -4.08
CA SER A 107 -27.96 3.86 -4.21
C SER A 107 -27.10 4.50 -5.31
N GLY A 108 -26.00 3.83 -5.69
CA GLY A 108 -25.00 4.34 -6.62
C GLY A 108 -24.09 5.40 -6.02
N LYS A 109 -24.33 5.85 -4.78
CA LYS A 109 -23.51 6.88 -4.12
C LYS A 109 -22.09 6.41 -3.85
N MET A 110 -21.92 5.13 -3.54
CA MET A 110 -20.62 4.51 -3.32
C MET A 110 -20.53 3.22 -4.12
N ALA A 111 -19.50 3.09 -4.95
CA ALA A 111 -19.28 1.83 -5.66
C ALA A 111 -18.95 0.71 -4.65
N VAL A 112 -19.69 -0.39 -4.69
CA VAL A 112 -19.42 -1.63 -3.91
C VAL A 112 -17.95 -2.05 -4.00
N ARG A 113 -17.34 -1.88 -5.19
CA ARG A 113 -15.91 -2.13 -5.42
C ARG A 113 -14.99 -1.21 -4.61
N SER A 114 -15.35 0.07 -4.45
CA SER A 114 -14.59 1.00 -3.61
C SER A 114 -14.68 0.58 -2.14
N LEU A 115 -15.89 0.29 -1.67
CA LEU A 115 -16.14 -0.10 -0.28
C LEU A 115 -15.40 -1.38 0.11
N THR A 116 -15.44 -2.39 -0.76
CA THR A 116 -14.70 -3.65 -0.57
C THR A 116 -13.18 -3.46 -0.65
N GLY A 117 -12.68 -2.59 -1.53
CA GLY A 117 -11.26 -2.24 -1.61
C GLY A 117 -10.75 -1.57 -0.34
N GLU A 118 -11.55 -0.68 0.25
CA GLU A 118 -11.24 -0.04 1.53
C GLU A 118 -11.25 -1.02 2.71
N MET A 119 -12.23 -1.92 2.76
CA MET A 119 -12.22 -3.00 3.76
C MET A 119 -10.94 -3.84 3.67
N GLN A 120 -10.51 -4.19 2.46
CA GLN A 120 -9.27 -4.94 2.28
C GLN A 120 -8.03 -4.17 2.77
N ARG A 121 -7.95 -2.86 2.49
CA ARG A 121 -6.87 -2.01 3.02
C ARG A 121 -6.86 -2.04 4.54
N MET A 122 -8.03 -1.96 5.17
CA MET A 122 -8.15 -1.97 6.62
C MET A 122 -7.83 -3.31 7.26
N TYR A 123 -8.15 -4.43 6.63
CA TYR A 123 -7.69 -5.73 7.13
C TYR A 123 -6.17 -5.80 7.19
N LYS A 124 -5.45 -5.22 6.22
CA LYS A 124 -3.99 -5.14 6.28
C LYS A 124 -3.50 -4.21 7.37
N THR A 125 -4.17 -3.07 7.58
CA THR A 125 -3.89 -2.20 8.73
C THR A 125 -4.05 -2.95 10.04
N MET A 126 -5.14 -3.73 10.20
CA MET A 126 -5.36 -4.54 11.39
C MET A 126 -4.32 -5.66 11.55
N GLN A 127 -3.75 -6.22 10.48
CA GLN A 127 -2.62 -7.15 10.59
C GLN A 127 -1.36 -6.49 11.16
N VAL A 128 -1.17 -5.19 10.98
CA VAL A 128 -0.04 -4.45 11.58
C VAL A 128 -0.30 -4.16 13.06
N LEU A 129 -1.54 -3.78 13.39
CA LEU A 129 -1.95 -3.44 14.75
C LEU A 129 -2.14 -4.68 15.65
N GLU A 130 -2.59 -5.79 15.07
CA GLU A 130 -2.85 -7.05 15.76
C GLU A 130 -2.23 -8.24 14.99
N PRO A 131 -0.90 -8.35 14.95
CA PRO A 131 -0.20 -9.34 14.13
C PRO A 131 -0.45 -10.79 14.56
N GLU A 132 -0.87 -10.99 15.81
CA GLU A 132 -1.17 -12.29 16.40
C GLU A 132 -2.60 -12.77 16.14
N ASN A 133 -3.45 -11.91 15.58
CA ASN A 133 -4.85 -12.23 15.34
C ASN A 133 -5.04 -12.82 13.93
N PRO A 134 -5.37 -14.13 13.81
CA PRO A 134 -5.51 -14.79 12.52
C PRO A 134 -6.68 -14.28 11.68
N THR A 135 -7.66 -13.65 12.33
CA THR A 135 -8.88 -13.15 11.70
C THR A 135 -8.58 -12.19 10.56
N TRP A 136 -7.61 -11.29 10.74
CA TRP A 136 -7.31 -10.26 9.73
C TRP A 136 -6.64 -10.84 8.49
N ILE A 137 -5.79 -11.86 8.66
CA ILE A 137 -5.19 -12.58 7.52
C ILE A 137 -6.24 -13.39 6.79
N TYR A 138 -7.13 -14.07 7.53
CA TYR A 138 -8.22 -14.83 6.94
C TYR A 138 -9.16 -13.94 6.10
N LEU A 139 -9.56 -12.78 6.63
CA LEU A 139 -10.47 -11.86 5.93
C LEU A 139 -9.82 -11.25 4.67
N ASP A 140 -8.53 -10.88 4.71
CA ASP A 140 -7.81 -10.45 3.50
C ASP A 140 -7.73 -11.60 2.48
N ALA A 141 -7.48 -12.83 2.93
CA ALA A 141 -7.43 -14.00 2.04
C ALA A 141 -8.77 -14.25 1.32
N VAL A 142 -9.90 -14.10 2.03
CA VAL A 142 -11.25 -14.20 1.44
C VAL A 142 -11.43 -13.14 0.35
N MET A 143 -11.03 -11.88 0.61
CA MET A 143 -11.13 -10.80 -0.37
C MET A 143 -10.27 -11.07 -1.62
N VAL A 144 -9.05 -11.58 -1.43
CA VAL A 144 -8.14 -11.95 -2.52
C VAL A 144 -8.68 -13.14 -3.32
N ALA A 145 -9.30 -14.13 -2.65
CA ALA A 145 -9.95 -15.26 -3.32
C ALA A 145 -11.13 -14.81 -4.18
N ASN A 146 -11.96 -13.88 -3.68
CA ASN A 146 -13.07 -13.29 -4.43
C ASN A 146 -12.59 -12.52 -5.68
N GLN A 147 -11.37 -11.98 -5.65
CA GLN A 147 -10.71 -11.35 -6.80
C GLN A 147 -10.05 -12.37 -7.77
N ARG A 148 -10.26 -13.68 -7.57
CA ARG A 148 -9.71 -14.78 -8.37
C ARG A 148 -8.18 -14.87 -8.37
N ASN A 149 -7.52 -14.32 -7.35
CA ASN A 149 -6.09 -14.48 -7.15
C ASN A 149 -5.82 -15.62 -6.16
N TYR A 150 -6.06 -16.85 -6.60
CA TYR A 150 -6.00 -18.05 -5.76
C TYR A 150 -4.58 -18.37 -5.29
N ILE A 151 -3.55 -18.02 -6.07
CA ILE A 151 -2.14 -18.15 -5.64
C ILE A 151 -1.88 -17.33 -4.39
N LYS A 152 -2.22 -16.03 -4.42
CA LYS A 152 -2.02 -15.15 -3.27
C LYS A 152 -2.93 -15.52 -2.10
N ALA A 153 -4.20 -15.86 -2.37
CA ALA A 153 -5.14 -16.30 -1.35
C ALA A 153 -4.62 -17.55 -0.61
N THR A 154 -4.14 -18.56 -1.33
CA THR A 154 -3.58 -19.78 -0.74
C THR A 154 -2.36 -19.48 0.14
N GLY A 155 -1.49 -18.56 -0.27
CA GLY A 155 -0.36 -18.10 0.55
C GLY A 155 -0.81 -17.48 1.88
N LEU A 156 -1.82 -16.61 1.83
CA LEU A 156 -2.40 -15.98 3.02
C LEU A 156 -3.11 -17.01 3.93
N LEU A 157 -3.89 -17.93 3.37
CA LEU A 157 -4.58 -18.98 4.14
C LEU A 157 -3.59 -19.93 4.83
N ARG A 158 -2.50 -20.28 4.14
CA ARG A 158 -1.42 -21.07 4.74
C ARG A 158 -0.80 -20.35 5.94
N ARG A 159 -0.43 -19.07 5.76
CA ARG A 159 0.06 -18.21 6.86
C ARG A 159 -0.96 -18.12 8.01
N CYS A 160 -2.24 -17.96 7.69
CA CYS A 160 -3.32 -17.94 8.66
C CYS A 160 -3.41 -19.24 9.48
N SER A 161 -3.36 -20.39 8.82
CA SER A 161 -3.53 -21.71 9.44
C SER A 161 -2.33 -22.12 10.32
N ASN A 162 -1.15 -21.57 10.04
CA ASN A 162 0.11 -21.89 10.69
C ASN A 162 0.55 -20.86 11.74
N MET A 163 -0.26 -19.83 12.02
CA MET A 163 0.07 -18.88 13.08
C MET A 163 0.11 -19.59 14.45
N PRO A 164 1.07 -19.23 15.33
CA PRO A 164 1.20 -19.84 16.64
C PRO A 164 0.00 -19.50 17.54
N SER A 165 -0.43 -18.23 17.54
CA SER A 165 -1.51 -17.70 18.37
C SER A 165 -2.86 -17.62 17.63
N GLY A 166 -3.93 -17.32 18.37
CA GLY A 166 -5.27 -17.04 17.83
C GLY A 166 -6.25 -18.21 17.76
N SER A 167 -7.52 -17.87 17.45
CA SER A 167 -8.66 -18.80 17.52
C SER A 167 -8.49 -20.04 16.60
N PRO A 168 -8.63 -21.27 17.15
CA PRO A 168 -8.61 -22.50 16.38
C PRO A 168 -9.68 -22.57 15.29
N GLU A 169 -10.84 -21.95 15.53
CA GLU A 169 -11.95 -21.94 14.58
C GLU A 169 -11.60 -21.19 13.30
N VAL A 170 -10.95 -20.02 13.43
CA VAL A 170 -10.50 -19.23 12.28
C VAL A 170 -9.45 -19.99 11.49
N LYS A 171 -8.51 -20.65 12.18
CA LYS A 171 -7.50 -21.51 11.54
C LYS A 171 -8.15 -22.68 10.80
N ASN A 172 -9.20 -23.28 11.37
CA ASN A 172 -9.94 -24.34 10.71
C ASN A 172 -10.67 -23.83 9.46
N LYS A 173 -11.37 -22.68 9.54
CA LYS A 173 -11.99 -22.02 8.40
C LYS A 173 -10.98 -21.73 7.29
N ALA A 174 -9.76 -21.30 7.64
CA ALA A 174 -8.68 -21.09 6.67
C ALA A 174 -8.27 -22.38 5.95
N ARG A 175 -8.16 -23.51 6.67
CA ARG A 175 -7.85 -24.82 6.07
C ARG A 175 -8.96 -25.30 5.14
N VAL A 176 -10.22 -25.16 5.56
CA VAL A 176 -11.40 -25.54 4.76
C VAL A 176 -11.45 -24.70 3.48
N LEU A 177 -11.28 -23.38 3.59
CA LEU A 177 -11.27 -22.51 2.41
C LEU A 177 -10.10 -22.83 1.48
N MET A 178 -8.92 -23.12 2.03
CA MET A 178 -7.75 -23.51 1.24
C MET A 178 -7.99 -24.81 0.46
N ALA A 179 -8.64 -25.80 1.09
CA ALA A 179 -9.05 -27.03 0.41
C ALA A 179 -10.09 -26.76 -0.68
N HIS A 180 -11.05 -25.86 -0.42
CA HIS A 180 -12.09 -25.49 -1.37
C HIS A 180 -11.52 -24.80 -2.63
N ILE A 181 -10.56 -23.88 -2.48
CA ILE A 181 -9.98 -23.15 -3.63
C ILE A 181 -8.86 -23.93 -4.32
N LYS A 182 -8.45 -25.10 -3.80
CA LYS A 182 -7.31 -25.88 -4.32
C LYS A 182 -7.40 -26.17 -5.83
N PRO A 183 -8.54 -26.61 -6.40
CA PRO A 183 -8.63 -26.86 -7.83
C PRO A 183 -8.35 -25.62 -8.68
N ALA A 184 -8.89 -24.46 -8.27
CA ALA A 184 -8.68 -23.19 -8.98
C ALA A 184 -7.24 -22.68 -8.82
N TYR A 185 -6.63 -22.91 -7.65
CA TYR A 185 -5.20 -22.66 -7.42
C TYR A 185 -4.32 -23.52 -8.35
N ASP A 186 -4.57 -24.83 -8.42
CA ASP A 186 -3.77 -25.76 -9.22
C ASP A 186 -3.87 -25.37 -10.72
N GLN A 187 -5.06 -25.00 -11.20
CA GLN A 187 -5.27 -24.50 -12.57
C GLN A 187 -4.52 -23.19 -12.83
N GLN A 188 -4.64 -22.20 -11.93
CA GLN A 188 -3.95 -20.92 -12.07
C GLN A 188 -2.43 -21.10 -12.06
N ARG A 189 -1.93 -22.06 -11.27
CA ARG A 189 -0.50 -22.38 -11.20
C ARG A 189 0.01 -23.01 -12.49
N ALA A 190 -0.74 -23.93 -13.08
CA ALA A 190 -0.40 -24.54 -14.36
C ALA A 190 -0.27 -23.47 -15.46
N TRP A 191 -1.22 -22.54 -15.57
CA TRP A 191 -1.13 -21.43 -16.52
C TRP A 191 0.09 -20.54 -16.29
N PHE A 192 0.39 -20.19 -15.04
CA PHE A 192 1.56 -19.39 -14.72
C PHE A 192 2.87 -20.10 -15.12
N ASP A 193 2.97 -21.40 -14.86
CA ASP A 193 4.16 -22.18 -15.20
C ASP A 193 4.30 -22.36 -16.73
N GLU A 194 3.20 -22.46 -17.48
CA GLU A 194 3.20 -22.45 -18.95
C GLU A 194 3.70 -21.12 -19.51
N ASP A 195 3.21 -19.99 -19.00
CA ASP A 195 3.64 -18.66 -19.45
C ASP A 195 5.11 -18.41 -19.13
N LEU A 196 5.57 -18.85 -17.95
CA LEU A 196 6.98 -18.78 -17.58
C LEU A 196 7.87 -19.62 -18.51
N LYS A 197 7.40 -20.81 -18.93
CA LYS A 197 8.10 -21.66 -19.91
C LYS A 197 8.19 -20.96 -21.27
N LYS A 198 7.09 -20.36 -21.75
CA LYS A 198 7.07 -19.60 -23.00
C LYS A 198 8.04 -18.42 -22.97
N LEU A 199 8.06 -17.65 -21.87
CA LEU A 199 8.99 -16.53 -21.70
C LEU A 199 10.45 -16.97 -21.72
N ARG A 200 10.81 -18.05 -21.03
CA ARG A 200 12.17 -18.62 -21.07
C ARG A 200 12.54 -19.16 -22.45
N ALA A 201 11.58 -19.73 -23.18
CA ALA A 201 11.80 -20.19 -24.55
C ALA A 201 12.07 -18.99 -25.48
N ALA A 202 11.26 -17.94 -25.36
CA ALA A 202 11.48 -16.69 -26.08
C ALA A 202 12.85 -16.08 -25.73
N GLU A 203 13.21 -15.96 -24.46
CA GLU A 203 14.51 -15.43 -24.03
C GLU A 203 15.69 -16.22 -24.65
N LYS A 204 15.60 -17.55 -24.71
CA LYS A 204 16.59 -18.40 -25.38
C LYS A 204 16.65 -18.17 -26.89
N GLU A 205 15.52 -17.90 -27.54
CA GLU A 205 15.49 -17.54 -28.96
C GLU A 205 16.09 -16.15 -29.20
N TRP A 206 15.76 -15.17 -28.35
CA TRP A 206 16.33 -13.83 -28.39
C TRP A 206 17.84 -13.84 -28.15
N ALA A 207 18.33 -14.65 -27.21
CA ALA A 207 19.77 -14.82 -26.95
C ALA A 207 20.54 -15.50 -28.09
N LYS A 208 19.85 -16.26 -28.97
CA LYS A 208 20.44 -16.88 -30.16
C LYS A 208 20.43 -15.97 -31.38
N ARG A 209 19.63 -14.89 -31.37
CA ARG A 209 19.68 -13.90 -32.44
C ARG A 209 21.05 -13.24 -32.37
N PRO A 210 21.77 -13.09 -33.49
CA PRO A 210 22.99 -12.30 -33.48
C PRO A 210 22.61 -10.92 -32.95
N VAL A 211 23.23 -10.53 -31.83
CA VAL A 211 23.22 -9.14 -31.38
C VAL A 211 23.95 -8.39 -32.47
N GLN A 212 23.22 -7.86 -33.45
CA GLN A 212 23.73 -6.73 -34.21
C GLN A 212 23.89 -5.63 -33.17
N TRP A 213 25.12 -5.50 -32.66
CA TRP A 213 25.60 -4.23 -32.18
C TRP A 213 25.38 -3.28 -33.35
N VAL A 214 24.28 -2.53 -33.32
CA VAL A 214 24.22 -1.31 -34.09
C VAL A 214 25.34 -0.47 -33.51
N ASP A 215 26.47 -0.44 -34.21
CA ASP A 215 27.61 0.40 -33.89
C ASP A 215 27.09 1.84 -33.74
N PHE A 216 26.99 2.30 -32.49
CA PHE A 216 26.74 3.70 -32.16
C PHE A 216 28.01 4.55 -32.40
N SER A 217 28.85 4.18 -33.38
CA SER A 217 30.16 4.80 -33.63
C SER A 217 30.53 4.96 -35.11
N SER A 218 29.57 5.11 -36.02
CA SER A 218 29.86 5.67 -37.35
C SER A 218 29.11 6.99 -37.54
N GLY A 219 29.76 8.07 -37.10
CA GLY A 219 29.37 9.41 -37.51
C GLY A 219 29.56 9.63 -39.01
N ASN A 220 28.51 10.20 -39.62
CA ASN A 220 28.45 10.97 -40.86
C ASN A 220 28.65 10.30 -42.24
N SER A 221 27.61 10.54 -43.05
CA SER A 221 27.66 10.88 -44.49
C SER A 221 27.41 9.74 -45.48
N PHE A 222 26.15 9.55 -45.87
CA PHE A 222 25.62 9.91 -47.21
C PHE A 222 24.24 9.24 -47.38
N TYR A 223 23.18 9.97 -47.05
CA TYR A 223 21.87 9.79 -47.69
C TYR A 223 21.31 11.19 -47.84
N THR A 224 21.39 11.72 -49.06
CA THR A 224 20.64 12.89 -49.52
C THR A 224 19.17 12.48 -49.68
N PRO A 225 18.23 12.99 -48.88
CA PRO A 225 16.82 12.93 -49.22
C PRO A 225 16.52 14.17 -50.06
N SER A 226 16.15 13.95 -51.31
CA SER A 226 15.51 14.93 -52.17
C SER A 226 14.33 15.58 -51.44
N GLU A 227 14.22 16.91 -51.59
CA GLU A 227 13.12 17.74 -51.09
C GLU A 227 11.75 17.09 -51.31
N SER A 228 11.05 16.84 -50.21
CA SER A 228 9.60 17.07 -50.16
C SER A 228 9.20 17.41 -48.73
N SER A 229 8.29 18.37 -48.66
CA SER A 229 8.11 19.34 -47.60
C SER A 229 7.09 18.91 -46.55
N SER A 230 7.23 19.55 -45.38
CA SER A 230 6.22 19.83 -44.34
C SER A 230 5.87 18.78 -43.28
N SER A 231 6.41 19.08 -42.07
CA SER A 231 5.76 19.07 -40.72
C SER A 231 5.13 17.76 -40.21
N GLY A 232 5.48 17.23 -39.05
CA GLY A 232 6.37 17.65 -37.98
C GLY A 232 6.30 16.56 -36.92
N GLY A 233 7.39 15.84 -36.72
CA GLY A 233 7.51 14.76 -35.75
C GLY A 233 8.81 14.95 -35.00
N GLU A 234 8.76 15.58 -33.83
CA GLU A 234 9.92 15.69 -32.96
C GLU A 234 10.08 14.39 -32.17
N SER A 235 11.14 13.69 -32.56
CA SER A 235 11.75 12.58 -31.85
C SER A 235 12.21 12.97 -30.44
N SER A 236 12.03 11.99 -29.55
CA SER A 236 12.55 11.90 -28.19
C SER A 236 14.08 12.04 -28.08
N SER A 237 14.57 12.88 -27.15
CA SER A 237 15.62 12.50 -26.17
C SER A 237 15.82 13.58 -25.08
N SER A 238 16.23 13.14 -23.89
CA SER A 238 16.25 13.84 -22.58
C SER A 238 14.87 14.04 -21.93
N ALA A 239 14.48 13.09 -21.07
CA ALA A 239 13.19 13.13 -20.36
C ALA A 239 13.24 14.17 -19.23
N VAL A 240 13.17 15.45 -19.59
CA VAL A 240 12.80 16.52 -18.66
C VAL A 240 11.42 16.16 -18.08
N PRO A 241 11.30 16.02 -16.74
CA PRO A 241 10.03 15.70 -16.09
C PRO A 241 8.93 16.67 -16.51
N SER A 242 7.67 16.23 -16.51
CA SER A 242 6.55 17.05 -16.97
C SER A 242 6.44 18.39 -16.21
N TRP A 243 6.80 18.42 -14.92
CA TRP A 243 6.81 19.63 -14.10
C TRP A 243 7.89 20.63 -14.53
N GLU A 244 9.08 20.17 -14.91
CA GLU A 244 10.17 21.04 -15.38
C GLU A 244 9.87 21.58 -16.78
N ARG A 245 9.20 20.78 -17.63
CA ARG A 245 8.66 21.27 -18.91
C ARG A 245 7.61 22.36 -18.73
N GLN A 246 6.73 22.23 -17.73
CA GLN A 246 5.72 23.24 -17.42
C GLN A 246 6.35 24.51 -16.84
N ALA A 247 7.39 24.37 -16.00
CA ALA A 247 8.13 25.50 -15.45
C ALA A 247 8.80 26.34 -16.55
N GLN A 248 9.52 25.69 -17.47
CA GLN A 248 10.18 26.37 -18.58
C GLN A 248 9.20 27.08 -19.52
N ASN A 249 8.00 26.51 -19.69
CA ASN A 249 6.97 27.13 -20.52
C ASN A 249 6.35 28.36 -19.83
N ALA A 250 6.21 28.34 -18.50
CA ALA A 250 5.77 29.51 -17.72
C ALA A 250 6.82 30.64 -17.74
N GLU A 251 8.11 30.32 -17.65
CA GLU A 251 9.20 31.32 -17.80
C GLU A 251 9.19 31.96 -19.19
N ARG A 252 8.99 31.18 -20.26
CA ARG A 252 8.85 31.72 -21.64
C ARG A 252 7.68 32.66 -21.80
N ASN A 253 6.60 32.45 -21.04
CA ASN A 253 5.43 33.31 -21.03
C ASN A 253 5.57 34.50 -20.06
N GLY A 254 6.73 34.67 -19.40
CA GLY A 254 7.00 35.75 -18.46
C GLY A 254 6.38 35.55 -17.07
N ASP A 255 5.80 34.38 -16.79
CA ASP A 255 5.14 34.07 -15.53
C ASP A 255 6.06 33.25 -14.62
N TYR A 256 7.09 33.93 -14.10
CA TYR A 256 8.11 33.34 -13.22
C TYR A 256 7.52 32.80 -11.90
N ALA A 257 6.40 33.35 -11.45
CA ALA A 257 5.70 32.87 -10.26
C ALA A 257 5.05 31.50 -10.47
N ALA A 258 4.50 31.26 -11.67
CA ALA A 258 3.98 29.94 -12.03
C ALA A 258 5.13 28.92 -12.23
N ALA A 259 6.25 29.33 -12.82
CA ALA A 259 7.43 28.48 -12.97
C ALA A 259 7.98 27.97 -11.64
N ASP A 260 8.07 28.86 -10.65
CA ASP A 260 8.58 28.52 -9.32
C ASP A 260 7.62 27.58 -8.56
N ARG A 261 6.31 27.66 -8.81
CA ARG A 261 5.31 26.69 -8.28
C ARG A 261 5.49 25.28 -8.86
N PHE A 262 5.81 25.17 -10.15
CA PHE A 262 6.08 23.88 -10.77
C PHE A 262 7.37 23.23 -10.26
N ARG A 263 8.40 24.02 -9.94
CA ARG A 263 9.68 23.52 -9.40
C ARG A 263 9.65 23.26 -7.88
N SER A 264 8.90 24.05 -7.12
CA SER A 264 8.81 23.93 -5.65
C SER A 264 7.88 22.78 -5.19
N GLY A 265 7.18 22.11 -6.11
CA GLY A 265 6.25 21.03 -5.76
C GLY A 265 5.04 21.48 -4.92
N SER A 266 4.86 22.79 -4.76
CA SER A 266 3.80 23.41 -3.95
C SER A 266 2.48 23.39 -4.72
N SER A 267 1.86 22.22 -4.79
CA SER A 267 0.47 22.07 -5.23
C SER A 267 -0.49 22.44 -4.09
N SER A 268 -0.54 23.71 -3.75
CA SER A 268 -1.59 24.29 -2.91
C SER A 268 -2.34 25.36 -3.71
N MET A 269 -3.28 24.95 -4.56
CA MET A 269 -4.43 25.79 -4.90
C MET A 269 -5.52 25.01 -5.68
N SER A 270 -6.62 24.78 -4.96
CA SER A 270 -7.99 25.06 -5.41
C SER A 270 -8.45 24.55 -6.77
N ASP A 271 -8.71 23.24 -6.86
CA ASP A 271 -9.59 22.66 -7.90
C ASP A 271 -11.11 22.81 -7.57
N GLY A 272 -11.43 23.49 -6.46
CA GLY A 272 -12.79 23.60 -5.93
C GLY A 272 -13.70 24.65 -6.59
N GLN A 273 -13.20 25.50 -7.50
CA GLN A 273 -14.01 26.57 -8.12
C GLN A 273 -14.32 26.39 -9.61
N LYS A 274 -13.86 25.32 -10.26
CA LYS A 274 -14.12 25.13 -11.70
C LYS A 274 -15.40 24.34 -12.03
N TYR A 275 -16.08 23.78 -11.03
CA TYR A 275 -17.24 22.90 -11.24
C TYR A 275 -18.55 23.39 -10.60
N TRP A 276 -18.54 24.52 -9.88
CA TRP A 276 -19.75 25.09 -9.27
C TRP A 276 -19.76 26.62 -9.36
N GLY A 277 -19.66 27.13 -10.59
CA GLY A 277 -20.03 28.51 -10.90
C GLY A 277 -21.51 28.56 -11.25
N ASN A 278 -22.32 29.05 -10.32
CA ASN A 278 -23.52 29.87 -10.53
C ASN A 278 -23.79 30.63 -9.22
#